data_AF-A0A0B1YAT6-F1
#
_entry.id   AF-A0A0B1YAT6-F1
#
_cell.length_a   1.000
_cell.length_b   1.000
_cell.length_c   1.000
_cell.angle_alpha   90.00
_cell.angle_beta   90.00
_cell.angle_gamma   90.00
#
_symmetry.space_group_name_H-M   'P 1'
#
loop_
_entity.id
_entity.type
_entity.pdbx_description
1 polymer ?
#
loop_
_entity_poly.entity_id
_entity_poly.type
_entity_poly.pdbx_seq_one_letter_code
_entity_poly.pdbx_strand_id
1 'polypeptide(L)'
;MSTPLSATASLPLAINLQTLGQLVESRRATLGLNLVEAAYGARVSPSVLVRLEAGKPVRTDSLFKVLTALGLPMLVMPKDHAIDALWALGHKVHWDSVVRTLSPASERKTSPALVLDRTAPTILLDYDGTLHAGQALLDNDGRITLDSGRRLFEFAPLLVEMLRPYPSVEIVLTTSWLQTLPVDVVISYLPKELAQRVVDTTKDIKPRLSYEQSGAGRTDVIVSYTYGKRLKNWLALDDSAYGTSKFGREPGELADHFLLLDSARGISDAPAQQRIRQWLVRVHGTEST
;
A
#
# COMPACT_ATOMS: atom_id res chain seq x y z
N MET A 1 16.82 -27.58 -34.93
CA MET A 1 17.10 -26.31 -35.63
C MET A 1 16.18 -25.26 -35.03
N SER A 2 16.71 -24.46 -34.10
CA SER A 2 15.94 -23.44 -33.40
C SER A 2 16.03 -22.14 -34.19
N THR A 3 14.94 -21.74 -34.82
CA THR A 3 14.79 -20.44 -35.47
C THR A 3 14.86 -19.34 -34.41
N PRO A 4 15.68 -18.30 -34.55
CA PRO A 4 15.63 -17.17 -33.63
C PRO A 4 14.36 -16.36 -33.94
N LEU A 5 13.51 -16.18 -32.93
CA LEU A 5 12.37 -15.26 -32.95
C LEU A 5 12.92 -13.81 -32.97
N SER A 6 13.32 -13.35 -34.15
CA SER A 6 13.51 -11.93 -34.45
C SER A 6 12.18 -11.35 -34.95
N ALA A 7 11.33 -10.98 -34.01
CA ALA A 7 10.36 -9.92 -34.18
C ALA A 7 10.27 -9.22 -32.83
N THR A 8 10.61 -7.93 -32.79
CA THR A 8 10.36 -7.06 -31.65
C THR A 8 8.85 -7.00 -31.43
N ALA A 9 8.30 -7.97 -30.69
CA ALA A 9 6.89 -7.99 -30.33
C ALA A 9 6.59 -6.68 -29.60
N SER A 10 5.62 -5.93 -30.11
CA SER A 10 5.15 -4.71 -29.45
C SER A 10 4.64 -5.07 -28.06
N LEU A 11 5.01 -4.28 -27.05
CA LEU A 11 4.59 -4.51 -25.67
C LEU A 11 3.05 -4.61 -25.60
N PRO A 12 2.47 -5.76 -25.19
CA PRO A 12 1.03 -5.98 -25.24
C PRO A 12 0.25 -5.24 -24.14
N LEU A 13 0.90 -4.33 -23.40
CA LEU A 13 0.33 -3.62 -22.28
C LEU A 13 -0.27 -2.27 -22.73
N ALA A 14 -1.59 -2.15 -22.66
CA ALA A 14 -2.28 -0.88 -22.76
C ALA A 14 -2.35 -0.19 -21.39
N ILE A 15 -1.54 0.86 -21.19
CA ILE A 15 -1.55 1.65 -19.94
C ILE A 15 -2.54 2.81 -19.99
N ASN A 16 -2.93 3.25 -21.19
CA ASN A 16 -3.89 4.31 -21.44
C ASN A 16 -4.55 4.12 -22.83
N LEU A 17 -5.53 4.97 -23.16
CA LEU A 17 -6.24 4.90 -24.44
C LEU A 17 -5.32 5.06 -25.66
N GLN A 18 -4.25 5.85 -25.54
CA GLN A 18 -3.28 6.03 -26.63
C GLN A 18 -2.55 4.72 -26.96
N THR A 19 -2.00 4.06 -25.93
CA THR A 19 -1.32 2.76 -26.10
C THR A 19 -2.29 1.66 -26.53
N LEU A 20 -3.54 1.70 -26.07
CA LEU A 20 -4.59 0.78 -26.54
C LEU A 20 -4.88 0.97 -28.03
N GLY A 21 -5.01 2.22 -28.48
CA GLY A 21 -5.24 2.55 -29.90
C GLY A 21 -4.12 2.06 -30.80
N GLN A 22 -2.86 2.24 -30.38
CA GLN A 22 -1.69 1.75 -31.10
C GLN A 22 -1.67 0.22 -31.23
N LEU A 23 -2.09 -0.50 -30.18
CA LEU A 23 -2.19 -1.97 -30.22
C LEU A 23 -3.28 -2.44 -31.18
N VAL A 24 -4.42 -1.75 -31.19
CA VAL A 24 -5.53 -2.00 -32.13
C VAL A 24 -5.09 -1.76 -33.57
N GLU A 25 -4.46 -0.61 -33.83
CA GLU A 25 -3.94 -0.25 -35.17
C GLU A 25 -2.88 -1.24 -35.66
N SER A 26 -1.89 -1.55 -34.82
CA SER A 26 -0.81 -2.49 -35.15
C SER A 26 -1.36 -3.88 -35.45
N ARG A 27 -2.37 -4.33 -34.68
CA ARG A 27 -3.01 -5.63 -34.93
C ARG A 27 -3.80 -5.62 -36.23
N ARG A 28 -4.59 -4.58 -36.49
CA ARG A 28 -5.33 -4.42 -37.75
C ARG A 28 -4.39 -4.46 -38.96
N ALA A 29 -3.28 -3.71 -38.90
CA ALA A 29 -2.26 -3.68 -39.95
C ALA A 29 -1.63 -5.06 -40.17
N THR A 30 -1.34 -5.81 -39.09
CA THR A 30 -0.81 -7.18 -39.16
C THR A 30 -1.78 -8.16 -39.84
N LEU A 31 -3.10 -7.93 -39.70
CA LEU A 31 -4.14 -8.71 -40.38
C LEU A 31 -4.36 -8.27 -41.84
N GLY A 32 -3.68 -7.22 -42.31
CA GLY A 32 -3.82 -6.69 -43.67
C GLY A 32 -5.16 -5.99 -43.94
N LEU A 33 -5.90 -5.62 -42.89
CA LEU A 33 -7.23 -5.02 -43.01
C LEU A 33 -7.16 -3.50 -43.13
N ASN A 34 -7.90 -2.94 -44.08
CA ASN A 34 -8.16 -1.51 -44.08
C ASN A 34 -9.19 -1.15 -42.99
N LEU A 35 -9.33 0.14 -42.71
CA LEU A 35 -10.19 0.62 -41.62
C LEU A 35 -11.67 0.24 -41.82
N VAL A 36 -12.16 0.28 -43.05
CA VAL A 36 -13.57 -0.03 -43.38
C VAL A 36 -13.85 -1.53 -43.20
N GLU A 37 -12.94 -2.39 -43.66
CA GLU A 37 -13.04 -3.84 -43.52
C GLU A 37 -13.04 -4.27 -42.04
N ALA A 38 -12.11 -3.73 -41.26
CA ALA A 38 -12.03 -4.02 -39.83
C ALA A 38 -13.27 -3.52 -39.07
N ALA A 39 -13.78 -2.33 -39.39
CA ALA A 39 -15.00 -1.79 -38.79
C ALA A 39 -16.23 -2.65 -39.13
N TYR A 40 -16.34 -3.08 -40.39
CA TYR A 40 -17.41 -3.98 -40.85
C TYR A 40 -17.36 -5.33 -40.12
N GLY A 41 -16.18 -5.97 -40.05
CA GLY A 41 -15.99 -7.23 -39.33
C GLY A 41 -16.31 -7.14 -37.85
N ALA A 42 -15.98 -6.00 -37.22
CA ALA A 42 -16.30 -5.70 -35.82
C ALA A 42 -17.76 -5.26 -35.60
N ARG A 43 -18.56 -5.07 -36.66
CA ARG A 43 -19.94 -4.55 -36.57
C ARG A 43 -20.01 -3.20 -35.82
N VAL A 44 -19.07 -2.31 -36.14
CA VAL A 44 -19.01 -0.93 -35.63
C VAL A 44 -18.89 0.05 -36.79
N SER A 45 -19.19 1.34 -36.56
CA SER A 45 -18.96 2.37 -37.58
C SER A 45 -17.45 2.62 -37.78
N PRO A 46 -16.99 2.99 -38.99
CA PRO A 46 -15.59 3.39 -39.23
C PRO A 46 -15.10 4.49 -38.27
N SER A 47 -15.98 5.43 -37.89
CA SER A 47 -15.65 6.50 -36.94
C SER A 47 -15.24 5.97 -35.55
N VAL A 48 -15.83 4.85 -35.10
CA VAL A 48 -15.42 4.20 -33.83
C VAL A 48 -13.98 3.74 -33.91
N LEU A 49 -13.60 3.11 -35.03
CA LEU A 49 -12.25 2.58 -35.20
C LEU A 49 -11.21 3.70 -35.35
N VAL A 50 -11.51 4.76 -36.13
CA VAL A 50 -10.68 5.97 -36.21
C VAL A 50 -10.43 6.57 -34.82
N ARG A 51 -11.49 6.72 -34.03
CA ARG A 51 -11.39 7.29 -32.67
C ARG A 51 -10.56 6.40 -31.76
N LEU A 52 -10.81 5.10 -31.77
CA LEU A 52 -10.11 4.14 -30.93
C LEU A 52 -8.61 4.10 -31.25
N GLU A 53 -8.24 4.02 -32.52
CA GLU A 53 -6.82 4.03 -32.96
C GLU A 53 -6.13 5.36 -32.63
N ALA A 54 -6.86 6.48 -32.69
CA ALA A 54 -6.38 7.79 -32.26
C ALA A 54 -6.37 8.00 -30.73
N GLY A 55 -6.58 6.94 -29.92
CA GLY A 55 -6.56 7.00 -28.47
C GLY A 55 -7.70 7.79 -27.83
N LYS A 56 -8.82 7.95 -28.55
CA LYS A 56 -10.01 8.65 -28.06
C LYS A 56 -11.01 7.67 -27.42
N PRO A 57 -11.81 8.14 -26.44
CA PRO A 57 -12.80 7.29 -25.81
C PRO A 57 -13.88 6.87 -26.82
N VAL A 58 -14.26 5.60 -26.74
CA VAL A 58 -15.38 4.96 -27.42
C VAL A 58 -16.24 4.25 -26.38
N ARG A 59 -17.46 3.88 -26.74
CA ARG A 59 -18.30 3.09 -25.84
C ARG A 59 -17.66 1.72 -25.57
N THR A 60 -17.81 1.23 -24.34
CA THR A 60 -17.19 -0.03 -23.90
C THR A 60 -17.64 -1.24 -24.72
N ASP A 61 -18.92 -1.30 -25.12
CA ASP A 61 -19.45 -2.35 -25.99
C ASP A 61 -18.77 -2.35 -27.37
N SER A 62 -18.54 -1.18 -27.95
CA SER A 62 -17.80 -1.02 -29.19
C SER A 62 -16.33 -1.40 -29.06
N LEU A 63 -15.69 -1.09 -27.93
CA LEU A 63 -14.32 -1.51 -27.65
C LEU A 63 -14.21 -3.04 -27.67
N PHE A 64 -15.06 -3.74 -26.92
CA PHE A 64 -15.03 -5.21 -26.88
C PHE A 64 -15.28 -5.82 -28.25
N LYS A 65 -16.24 -5.30 -29.03
CA LYS A 65 -16.47 -5.76 -30.41
C LYS A 65 -15.22 -5.65 -31.30
N VAL A 66 -14.52 -4.52 -31.25
CA VAL A 66 -13.29 -4.32 -32.03
C VAL A 66 -12.19 -5.27 -31.56
N LEU A 67 -11.95 -5.37 -30.25
CA LEU A 67 -10.93 -6.27 -29.71
C LEU A 67 -11.20 -7.72 -30.09
N THR A 68 -12.44 -8.21 -29.92
CA THR A 68 -12.85 -9.56 -30.31
C THR A 68 -12.67 -9.80 -31.81
N ALA A 69 -13.10 -8.86 -32.67
CA ALA A 69 -12.98 -9.01 -34.12
C ALA A 69 -11.52 -9.04 -34.62
N LEU A 70 -10.61 -8.35 -33.92
CA LEU A 70 -9.18 -8.35 -34.24
C LEU A 70 -8.40 -9.48 -33.54
N GLY A 71 -9.09 -10.34 -32.78
CA GLY A 71 -8.49 -11.44 -32.03
C GLY A 71 -7.59 -10.99 -30.88
N LEU A 72 -7.92 -9.86 -30.25
CA LEU A 72 -7.23 -9.32 -29.09
C LEU A 72 -8.02 -9.65 -27.81
N PRO A 73 -7.58 -10.61 -26.98
CA PRO A 73 -8.18 -10.82 -25.67
C PRO A 73 -7.81 -9.70 -24.70
N MET A 74 -8.76 -9.29 -23.85
CA MET A 74 -8.52 -8.38 -22.73
C MET A 74 -8.47 -9.19 -21.43
N LEU A 75 -7.35 -9.11 -20.72
CA LEU A 75 -7.20 -9.70 -19.39
C LEU A 75 -7.24 -8.60 -18.33
N VAL A 76 -8.02 -8.81 -17.27
CA VAL A 76 -8.08 -7.93 -16.10
C VAL A 76 -7.52 -8.72 -14.92
N MET A 77 -6.37 -8.29 -14.41
CA MET A 77 -5.65 -9.02 -13.35
C MET A 77 -4.90 -8.07 -12.42
N PRO A 78 -4.53 -8.54 -11.21
CA PRO A 78 -3.59 -7.85 -10.33
C PRO A 78 -2.28 -7.47 -11.04
N LYS A 79 -1.65 -6.36 -10.62
CA LYS A 79 -0.49 -5.76 -11.29
C LYS A 79 0.75 -6.67 -11.25
N ASP A 80 0.95 -7.36 -10.15
CA ASP A 80 1.94 -8.42 -9.93
C ASP A 80 1.75 -9.57 -10.93
N HIS A 81 0.54 -10.11 -11.06
CA HIS A 81 0.25 -11.14 -12.07
C HIS A 81 0.46 -10.63 -13.50
N ALA A 82 0.18 -9.36 -13.78
CA ALA A 82 0.46 -8.75 -15.07
C ALA A 82 1.97 -8.65 -15.35
N ILE A 83 2.80 -8.39 -14.33
CA ILE A 83 4.26 -8.42 -14.45
C ILE A 83 4.73 -9.81 -14.86
N ASP A 84 4.25 -10.84 -14.16
CA ASP A 84 4.64 -12.22 -14.41
C ASP A 84 4.22 -12.66 -15.82
N ALA A 85 3.00 -12.31 -16.24
CA ALA A 85 2.51 -12.58 -17.58
C ALA A 85 3.34 -11.87 -18.67
N LEU A 86 3.71 -10.60 -18.47
CA LEU A 86 4.53 -9.86 -19.41
C LEU A 86 5.96 -10.43 -19.48
N TRP A 87 6.53 -10.82 -18.34
CA TRP A 87 7.83 -11.49 -18.30
C TRP A 87 7.78 -12.81 -19.05
N ALA A 88 6.76 -13.63 -18.83
CA ALA A 88 6.56 -14.89 -19.55
C ALA A 88 6.47 -14.71 -21.07
N LEU A 89 5.95 -13.56 -21.53
CA LEU A 89 5.92 -13.17 -22.95
C LEU A 89 7.22 -12.52 -23.46
N GLY A 90 8.26 -12.43 -22.63
CA GLY A 90 9.57 -11.86 -23.00
C GLY A 90 9.66 -10.34 -22.86
N HIS A 91 8.69 -9.69 -22.20
CA HIS A 91 8.68 -8.25 -22.00
C HIS A 91 9.11 -7.87 -20.58
N LYS A 92 10.05 -6.92 -20.46
CA LYS A 92 10.39 -6.29 -19.18
C LYS A 92 9.73 -4.91 -19.12
N VAL A 93 8.86 -4.69 -18.14
CA VAL A 93 8.19 -3.40 -17.92
C VAL A 93 8.69 -2.75 -16.64
N HIS A 94 9.23 -1.54 -16.75
CA HIS A 94 9.55 -0.69 -15.62
C HIS A 94 8.33 0.13 -15.24
N TRP A 95 7.54 -0.32 -14.25
CA TRP A 95 6.30 0.36 -13.88
C TRP A 95 6.46 1.80 -13.37
N ASP A 96 7.65 2.19 -12.91
CA ASP A 96 7.93 3.57 -12.49
C ASP A 96 7.87 4.57 -13.66
N SER A 97 8.15 4.14 -14.90
CA SER A 97 7.95 4.99 -16.07
C SER A 97 6.47 5.12 -16.43
N VAL A 98 5.71 4.02 -16.30
CA VAL A 98 4.26 3.97 -16.57
C VAL A 98 3.48 4.87 -15.62
N VAL A 99 3.79 4.84 -14.32
CA VAL A 99 3.11 5.67 -13.29
C VAL A 99 3.33 7.16 -13.55
N ARG A 100 4.52 7.56 -14.00
CA ARG A 100 4.82 8.95 -14.39
C ARG A 100 3.98 9.42 -15.58
N THR A 101 3.71 8.54 -16.54
CA THR A 101 2.84 8.84 -17.70
C THR A 101 1.37 8.99 -17.30
N LEU A 102 0.94 8.32 -16.22
CA LEU A 102 -0.45 8.34 -15.73
C LEU A 102 -0.76 9.48 -14.76
N SER A 103 0.26 10.10 -14.16
CA SER A 103 0.11 11.22 -13.22
C SER A 103 0.82 12.46 -13.78
N PRO A 104 0.19 13.24 -14.67
CA PRO A 104 0.68 14.60 -14.92
C PRO A 104 0.66 15.34 -13.58
N ALA A 105 1.78 15.97 -13.22
CA ALA A 105 1.95 16.68 -11.97
C ALA A 105 0.79 17.66 -11.75
N SER A 106 -0.15 17.32 -10.86
CA SER A 106 -1.20 18.24 -10.45
C SER A 106 -0.52 19.39 -9.71
N GLU A 107 -0.79 20.62 -10.15
CA GLU A 107 -0.35 21.84 -9.47
C GLU A 107 -0.67 21.74 -7.97
N ARG A 108 0.36 21.86 -7.14
CA ARG A 108 0.27 21.86 -5.67
C ARG A 108 -0.63 23.03 -5.26
N LYS A 109 -1.90 22.78 -4.98
CA LYS A 109 -2.74 23.73 -4.23
C LYS A 109 -2.08 23.95 -2.88
N THR A 110 -1.74 25.20 -2.58
CA THR A 110 -1.22 25.64 -1.29
C THR A 110 -2.25 25.31 -0.21
N SER A 111 -2.03 24.17 0.45
CA SER A 111 -2.82 23.76 1.61
C SER A 111 -2.42 24.64 2.80
N PRO A 112 -3.36 24.99 3.70
CA PRO A 112 -3.03 25.71 4.92
C PRO A 112 -1.93 24.95 5.69
N ALA A 113 -1.06 25.70 6.37
CA ALA A 113 0.07 25.12 7.10
C ALA A 113 -0.41 24.06 8.09
N LEU A 114 0.06 22.82 7.92
CA LEU A 114 -0.23 21.73 8.86
C LEU A 114 0.41 22.05 10.22
N VAL A 115 -0.44 22.16 11.24
CA VAL A 115 -0.05 22.39 12.64
C VAL A 115 -0.12 21.06 13.40
N LEU A 116 1.00 20.67 14.00
CA LEU A 116 1.14 19.50 14.86
C LEU A 116 1.47 19.97 16.29
N ASP A 117 0.45 20.09 17.14
CA ASP A 117 0.53 20.71 18.45
C ASP A 117 0.14 19.79 19.62
N ARG A 118 -0.36 18.58 19.35
CA ARG A 118 -0.58 17.59 20.41
C ARG A 118 0.76 16.97 20.81
N THR A 119 1.25 17.36 21.99
CA THR A 119 2.60 17.02 22.48
C THR A 119 2.67 15.73 23.29
N ALA A 120 1.53 15.15 23.70
CA ALA A 120 1.48 13.88 24.42
C ALA A 120 2.24 12.79 23.62
N PRO A 121 3.29 12.17 24.20
CA PRO A 121 4.03 11.11 23.51
C PRO A 121 3.10 9.94 23.17
N THR A 122 2.96 9.63 21.89
CA THR A 122 2.02 8.61 21.40
C THR A 122 2.74 7.50 20.66
N ILE A 123 2.56 6.25 21.09
CA ILE A 123 2.99 5.07 20.34
C ILE A 123 1.83 4.56 19.48
N LEU A 124 2.09 4.36 18.20
CA LEU A 124 1.18 3.70 17.27
C LEU A 124 1.62 2.25 17.19
N LEU A 125 0.77 1.33 17.65
CA LEU A 125 1.18 -0.03 18.01
C LEU A 125 0.46 -1.08 17.20
N ASP A 126 1.23 -1.87 16.44
CA ASP A 126 0.79 -3.16 15.92
C ASP A 126 1.04 -4.29 16.94
N TYR A 127 0.42 -5.45 16.72
CA TYR A 127 0.56 -6.66 17.51
C TYR A 127 1.44 -7.68 16.78
N ASP A 128 1.00 -8.07 15.59
CA ASP A 128 1.65 -9.10 14.78
C ASP A 128 3.01 -8.59 14.31
N GLY A 129 4.01 -9.48 14.34
CA GLY A 129 5.41 -9.12 14.08
C GLY A 129 6.00 -8.04 15.00
N THR A 130 5.27 -7.60 16.04
CA THR A 130 5.64 -6.47 16.91
C THR A 130 5.75 -6.89 18.37
N LEU A 131 4.63 -7.29 18.98
CA LEU A 131 4.57 -7.76 20.37
C LEU A 131 4.75 -9.28 20.50
N HIS A 132 4.81 -9.99 19.39
CA HIS A 132 5.13 -11.41 19.28
C HIS A 132 5.70 -11.69 17.89
N ALA A 133 6.29 -12.86 17.68
CA ALA A 133 6.78 -13.23 16.35
C ALA A 133 5.70 -13.88 15.49
N GLY A 134 5.63 -13.48 14.23
CA GLY A 134 4.67 -14.02 13.26
C GLY A 134 3.33 -13.30 13.28
N GLN A 135 2.36 -13.91 12.60
CA GLN A 135 1.03 -13.37 12.34
C GLN A 135 -0.04 -14.18 13.08
N ALA A 136 -1.08 -13.49 13.51
CA ALA A 136 -2.20 -14.11 14.18
C ALA A 136 -3.18 -14.69 13.18
N LEU A 137 -3.59 -15.93 13.43
CA LEU A 137 -4.62 -16.64 12.72
C LEU A 137 -5.84 -16.75 13.63
N LEU A 138 -6.97 -16.23 13.16
CA LEU A 138 -8.26 -16.38 13.81
C LEU A 138 -8.98 -17.58 13.20
N ASP A 139 -9.32 -18.57 14.01
CA ASP A 139 -10.14 -19.70 13.57
C ASP A 139 -11.64 -19.37 13.60
N ASN A 140 -12.46 -20.29 13.09
CA ASN A 140 -13.92 -20.13 13.03
C ASN A 140 -14.58 -20.06 14.41
N ASP A 141 -13.88 -20.50 15.47
CA ASP A 141 -14.36 -20.47 16.85
C ASP A 141 -13.92 -19.19 17.58
N GLY A 142 -13.26 -18.27 16.87
CA GLY A 142 -12.75 -17.01 17.41
C GLY A 142 -11.51 -17.19 18.28
N ARG A 143 -10.82 -18.34 18.21
CA ARG A 143 -9.55 -18.54 18.91
C ARG A 143 -8.41 -18.01 18.05
N ILE A 144 -7.45 -17.41 18.73
CA ILE A 144 -6.27 -16.83 18.09
C ILE A 144 -5.09 -17.75 18.33
N THR A 145 -4.43 -18.14 17.24
CA THR A 145 -3.16 -18.86 17.23
C THR A 145 -2.13 -18.08 16.43
N LEU A 146 -0.84 -18.32 16.64
CA LEU A 146 0.22 -17.72 15.82
C LEU A 146 0.70 -18.74 14.79
N ASP A 147 0.92 -18.29 13.55
CA ASP A 147 1.53 -19.10 12.49
C ASP A 147 2.92 -19.63 12.87
N SER A 148 3.63 -18.90 13.73
CA SER A 148 4.94 -19.23 14.28
C SER A 148 4.89 -20.33 15.34
N GLY A 149 3.70 -20.66 15.87
CA GLY A 149 3.52 -21.54 17.03
C GLY A 149 4.03 -20.96 18.35
N ARG A 150 4.45 -19.69 18.36
CA ARG A 150 4.96 -19.02 19.57
C ARG A 150 3.84 -18.50 20.46
N ARG A 151 4.21 -17.97 21.62
CA ARG A 151 3.24 -17.45 22.58
C ARG A 151 2.80 -16.05 22.17
N LEU A 152 1.49 -15.85 22.17
CA LEU A 152 0.86 -14.56 21.95
C LEU A 152 1.38 -13.52 22.96
N PHE A 153 1.75 -12.33 22.45
CA PHE A 153 2.33 -11.22 23.21
C PHE A 153 3.61 -11.55 24.01
N GLU A 154 4.42 -12.52 23.57
CA GLU A 154 5.67 -12.88 24.27
C GLU A 154 6.64 -11.71 24.49
N PHE A 155 6.62 -10.68 23.65
CA PHE A 155 7.49 -9.51 23.76
C PHE A 155 6.83 -8.34 24.50
N ALA A 156 5.52 -8.37 24.77
CA ALA A 156 4.81 -7.28 25.44
C ALA A 156 5.42 -6.88 26.81
N PRO A 157 5.96 -7.79 27.65
CA PRO A 157 6.65 -7.41 28.88
C PRO A 157 7.82 -6.43 28.65
N LEU A 158 8.53 -6.52 27.52
CA LEU A 158 9.62 -5.60 27.18
C LEU A 158 9.09 -4.17 27.00
N LEU A 159 7.94 -4.01 26.33
CA LEU A 159 7.33 -2.70 26.16
C LEU A 159 6.82 -2.16 27.50
N VAL A 160 6.21 -3.00 28.34
CA VAL A 160 5.79 -2.63 29.70
C VAL A 160 6.97 -2.08 30.50
N GLU A 161 8.12 -2.77 30.47
CA GLU A 161 9.33 -2.32 31.15
C GLU A 161 9.86 -1.00 30.60
N MET A 162 9.94 -0.85 29.27
CA MET A 162 10.40 0.39 28.64
C MET A 162 9.49 1.60 28.94
N LEU A 163 8.18 1.39 29.06
CA LEU A 163 7.20 2.46 29.32
C LEU A 163 6.96 2.74 30.81
N ARG A 164 7.44 1.87 31.72
CA ARG A 164 7.28 2.03 33.17
C ARG A 164 7.71 3.41 33.68
N PRO A 165 8.84 4.00 33.25
CA PRO A 165 9.27 5.33 33.69
C PRO A 165 8.48 6.49 33.06
N TYR A 166 7.65 6.22 32.04
CA TYR A 166 7.01 7.22 31.20
C TYR A 166 5.47 7.06 31.22
N PRO A 167 4.79 7.36 32.34
CA PRO A 167 3.35 7.10 32.52
C PRO A 167 2.46 7.91 31.57
N SER A 168 2.95 9.03 31.03
CA SER A 168 2.21 9.89 30.08
C SER A 168 2.17 9.37 28.65
N VAL A 169 2.92 8.30 28.32
CA VAL A 169 2.90 7.71 26.97
C VAL A 169 1.54 7.09 26.69
N GLU A 170 0.88 7.60 25.66
CA GLU A 170 -0.37 7.11 25.10
C GLU A 170 -0.11 6.03 24.04
N ILE A 171 -1.08 5.13 23.85
CA ILE A 171 -1.05 4.10 22.82
C ILE A 171 -2.27 4.27 21.91
N VAL A 172 -2.03 4.20 20.60
CA VAL A 172 -3.06 4.07 19.58
C VAL A 172 -2.84 2.76 18.84
N LEU A 173 -3.88 1.94 18.76
CA LEU A 173 -3.75 0.64 18.09
C LEU A 173 -3.88 0.78 16.57
N THR A 174 -2.93 0.21 15.85
CA THR A 174 -2.88 0.16 14.38
C THR A 174 -3.05 -1.24 13.81
N THR A 175 -3.28 -2.22 14.67
CA THR A 175 -3.28 -3.64 14.31
C THR A 175 -4.42 -4.07 13.37
N SER A 176 -4.11 -5.04 12.50
CA SER A 176 -5.07 -5.68 11.58
C SER A 176 -6.22 -6.39 12.31
N TRP A 177 -6.04 -6.76 13.57
CA TRP A 177 -7.07 -7.42 14.38
C TRP A 177 -8.36 -6.61 14.50
N LEU A 178 -8.27 -5.29 14.41
CA LEU A 178 -9.43 -4.37 14.46
C LEU A 178 -10.39 -4.54 13.27
N GLN A 179 -9.96 -5.25 12.22
CA GLN A 179 -10.79 -5.56 11.06
C GLN A 179 -11.76 -6.72 11.33
N THR A 180 -11.42 -7.61 12.25
CA THR A 180 -12.16 -8.85 12.53
C THR A 180 -12.73 -8.89 13.94
N LEU A 181 -12.11 -8.21 14.90
CA LEU A 181 -12.47 -8.24 16.31
C LEU A 181 -13.00 -6.88 16.81
N PRO A 182 -13.92 -6.88 17.81
CA PRO A 182 -14.31 -5.67 18.53
C PRO A 182 -13.12 -5.00 19.24
N VAL A 183 -13.15 -3.67 19.35
CA VAL A 183 -12.04 -2.87 19.91
C VAL A 183 -11.72 -3.26 21.35
N ASP A 184 -12.74 -3.46 22.18
CA ASP A 184 -12.64 -3.89 23.57
C ASP A 184 -12.00 -5.27 23.70
N VAL A 185 -12.35 -6.20 22.81
CA VAL A 185 -11.75 -7.53 22.73
C VAL A 185 -10.26 -7.41 22.40
N VAL A 186 -9.90 -6.64 21.36
CA VAL A 186 -8.49 -6.42 20.96
C VAL A 186 -7.69 -5.82 22.13
N ILE A 187 -8.21 -4.81 22.82
CA ILE A 187 -7.55 -4.20 23.98
C ILE A 187 -7.39 -5.21 25.13
N SER A 188 -8.38 -6.09 25.36
CA SER A 188 -8.35 -7.05 26.47
C SER A 188 -7.21 -8.08 26.38
N TYR A 189 -6.65 -8.26 25.18
CA TYR A 189 -5.50 -9.14 24.98
C TYR A 189 -4.17 -8.55 25.48
N LEU A 190 -4.07 -7.22 25.60
CA LEU A 190 -2.87 -6.58 26.11
C LEU A 190 -2.70 -6.82 27.60
N PRO A 191 -1.44 -6.89 28.10
CA PRO A 191 -1.17 -6.70 29.52
C PRO A 191 -1.82 -5.41 30.02
N LYS A 192 -2.37 -5.44 31.24
CA LYS A 192 -3.14 -4.34 31.84
C LYS A 192 -2.41 -3.01 31.76
N GLU A 193 -1.09 -3.02 31.95
CA GLU A 193 -0.20 -1.87 31.93
C GLU A 193 -0.13 -1.17 30.56
N LEU A 194 -0.32 -1.91 29.47
CA LEU A 194 -0.42 -1.36 28.12
C LEU A 194 -1.88 -1.03 27.76
N ALA A 195 -2.82 -1.91 28.13
CA ALA A 195 -4.24 -1.71 27.85
C ALA A 195 -4.77 -0.38 28.40
N GLN A 196 -4.35 -0.01 29.62
CA GLN A 196 -4.75 1.25 30.27
C GLN A 196 -4.19 2.51 29.59
N ARG A 197 -3.19 2.37 28.71
CA ARG A 197 -2.60 3.47 27.94
C ARG A 197 -3.26 3.63 26.57
N VAL A 198 -4.13 2.71 26.16
CA VAL A 198 -4.82 2.79 24.86
C VAL A 198 -5.85 3.92 24.92
N VAL A 199 -5.66 4.94 24.10
CA VAL A 199 -6.55 6.12 24.03
C VAL A 199 -7.39 6.17 22.75
N ASP A 200 -6.99 5.47 21.69
CA ASP A 200 -7.68 5.46 20.41
C ASP A 200 -7.24 4.25 19.54
N THR A 201 -7.85 4.11 18.36
CA THR A 201 -7.44 3.14 17.33
C THR A 201 -7.52 3.76 15.94
N THR A 202 -6.89 3.13 14.94
CA THR A 202 -7.02 3.55 13.53
C THR A 202 -8.10 2.80 12.76
N LYS A 203 -9.00 2.08 13.45
CA LYS A 203 -10.02 1.19 12.85
C LYS A 203 -10.85 1.85 11.74
N ASP A 204 -11.23 3.11 11.93
CA ASP A 204 -12.15 3.82 11.02
C ASP A 204 -11.43 4.54 9.87
N ILE A 205 -10.11 4.41 9.78
CA ILE A 205 -9.30 5.03 8.73
C ILE A 205 -9.00 3.98 7.67
N LYS A 206 -9.38 4.29 6.43
CA LYS A 206 -9.10 3.44 5.26
C LYS A 206 -7.96 4.05 4.45
N PRO A 207 -6.97 3.24 4.03
CA PRO A 207 -5.92 3.73 3.16
C PRO A 207 -6.48 4.10 1.79
N ARG A 208 -5.82 5.04 1.11
CA ARG A 208 -6.11 5.29 -0.30
C ARG A 208 -5.73 4.06 -1.13
N LEU A 209 -6.57 3.72 -2.11
CA LEU A 209 -6.39 2.54 -2.97
C LEU A 209 -5.00 2.47 -3.61
N SER A 210 -4.42 3.61 -4.01
CA SER A 210 -3.08 3.66 -4.60
C SER A 210 -1.98 3.23 -3.61
N TYR A 211 -2.13 3.57 -2.33
CA TYR A 211 -1.17 3.18 -1.30
C TYR A 211 -1.35 1.72 -0.93
N GLU A 212 -2.59 1.25 -0.83
CA GLU A 212 -2.92 -0.16 -0.66
C GLU A 212 -2.24 -1.03 -1.73
N GLN A 213 -2.41 -0.67 -3.01
CA GLN A 213 -1.80 -1.38 -4.14
C GLN A 213 -0.26 -1.33 -4.15
N SER A 214 0.34 -0.38 -3.45
CA SER A 214 1.80 -0.25 -3.38
C SER A 214 2.42 -0.85 -2.12
N GLY A 215 1.62 -1.46 -1.24
CA GLY A 215 2.05 -1.97 0.07
C GLY A 215 2.28 -0.88 1.12
N ALA A 216 1.91 0.36 0.84
CA ALA A 216 2.07 1.51 1.73
C ALA A 216 0.77 1.86 2.50
N GLY A 217 -0.25 1.00 2.44
CA GLY A 217 -1.56 1.24 3.05
C GLY A 217 -1.47 1.44 4.56
N ARG A 218 -0.70 0.60 5.28
CA ARG A 218 -0.47 0.76 6.72
C ARG A 218 0.13 2.12 7.07
N THR A 219 1.15 2.53 6.34
CA THR A 219 1.80 3.83 6.50
C THR A 219 0.84 4.99 6.24
N ASP A 220 -0.01 4.90 5.21
CA ASP A 220 -1.02 5.91 4.89
C ASP A 220 -2.07 6.07 6.00
N VAL A 221 -2.54 4.95 6.56
CA VAL A 221 -3.46 4.95 7.71
C VAL A 221 -2.84 5.67 8.91
N ILE A 222 -1.59 5.31 9.24
CA ILE A 222 -0.85 5.92 10.35
C ILE A 222 -0.69 7.43 10.14
N VAL A 223 -0.23 7.85 8.95
CA VAL A 223 -0.02 9.28 8.63
C VAL A 223 -1.34 10.05 8.64
N SER A 224 -2.40 9.46 8.11
CA SER A 224 -3.74 10.06 8.13
C SER A 224 -4.22 10.29 9.55
N TYR A 225 -4.02 9.31 10.44
CA TYR A 225 -4.34 9.44 11.85
C TYR A 225 -3.51 10.54 12.53
N THR A 226 -2.18 10.53 12.38
CA THR A 226 -1.29 11.46 13.08
C THR A 226 -1.54 12.90 12.65
N TYR A 227 -1.79 13.15 11.37
CA TYR A 227 -2.16 14.47 10.87
C TYR A 227 -3.56 14.89 11.33
N GLY A 228 -4.54 13.99 11.27
CA GLY A 228 -5.90 14.27 11.72
C GLY A 228 -5.97 14.61 13.22
N LYS A 229 -5.16 13.94 14.04
CA LYS A 229 -5.04 14.17 15.49
C LYS A 229 -3.95 15.17 15.88
N ARG A 230 -3.26 15.75 14.88
CA ARG A 230 -2.22 16.78 15.05
C ARG A 230 -1.08 16.34 15.99
N LEU A 231 -0.72 15.05 15.94
CA LEU A 231 0.31 14.49 16.80
C LEU A 231 1.68 15.06 16.45
N LYS A 232 2.37 15.60 17.46
CA LYS A 232 3.73 16.11 17.34
C LYS A 232 4.77 15.05 17.71
N ASN A 233 4.56 14.38 18.85
CA ASN A 233 5.50 13.42 19.42
C ASN A 233 4.96 12.00 19.27
N TRP A 234 5.28 11.33 18.17
CA TRP A 234 4.79 9.97 17.93
C TRP A 234 5.84 9.03 17.37
N LEU A 235 5.65 7.73 17.56
CA LEU A 235 6.46 6.65 17.00
C LEU A 235 5.55 5.46 16.65
N ALA A 236 5.65 4.96 15.43
CA ALA A 236 4.98 3.74 14.99
C ALA A 236 5.91 2.52 15.14
N LEU A 237 5.37 1.45 15.73
CA LEU A 237 6.02 0.15 15.90
C LEU A 237 5.22 -0.87 15.09
N ASP A 238 5.80 -1.31 13.97
CA ASP A 238 5.06 -2.09 12.97
C ASP A 238 6.06 -2.87 12.08
N ASP A 239 5.76 -4.11 11.73
CA ASP A 239 6.57 -4.92 10.81
C ASP A 239 6.17 -4.74 9.34
N SER A 240 5.10 -3.99 9.08
CA SER A 240 4.45 -3.83 7.78
C SER A 240 4.31 -2.38 7.30
N ALA A 241 4.86 -1.41 8.03
CA ALA A 241 4.82 0.01 7.67
C ALA A 241 5.86 0.37 6.58
N TYR A 242 5.62 -0.08 5.34
CA TYR A 242 6.49 0.17 4.20
C TYR A 242 6.21 1.50 3.48
N GLY A 243 7.17 1.94 2.64
CA GLY A 243 6.97 3.10 1.76
C GLY A 243 6.99 4.46 2.47
N THR A 244 7.51 4.54 3.70
CA THR A 244 7.59 5.75 4.54
C THR A 244 8.25 6.94 3.84
N SER A 245 9.20 6.70 2.93
CA SER A 245 9.86 7.73 2.11
C SER A 245 8.90 8.52 1.21
N LYS A 246 7.69 8.01 0.96
CA LYS A 246 6.67 8.68 0.14
C LYS A 246 5.78 9.63 0.95
N PHE A 247 5.90 9.65 2.27
CA PHE A 247 5.03 10.40 3.17
C PHE A 247 5.75 11.58 3.81
N GLY A 248 4.96 12.55 4.24
CA GLY A 248 5.43 13.88 4.63
C GLY A 248 4.88 14.97 3.72
N ARG A 249 5.08 16.23 4.11
CA ARG A 249 4.97 17.39 3.21
C ARG A 249 6.04 17.31 2.14
N GLU A 250 7.23 16.84 2.53
CA GLU A 250 8.29 16.47 1.61
C GLU A 250 8.69 15.00 1.80
N PRO A 251 9.14 14.31 0.74
CA PRO A 251 9.46 12.89 0.79
C PRO A 251 10.45 12.54 1.92
N GLY A 252 10.04 11.65 2.82
CA GLY A 252 10.87 11.15 3.90
C GLY A 252 10.84 11.98 5.19
N GLU A 253 10.10 13.09 5.25
CA GLU A 253 9.96 13.92 6.47
C GLU A 253 9.56 13.08 7.69
N LEU A 254 8.71 12.07 7.48
CA LEU A 254 8.18 11.25 8.57
C LEU A 254 8.97 9.96 8.83
N ALA A 255 10.06 9.70 8.10
CA ALA A 255 10.76 8.42 8.19
C ALA A 255 11.19 8.06 9.62
N ASP A 256 11.66 9.06 10.39
CA ASP A 256 12.09 8.87 11.78
C ASP A 256 10.96 8.60 12.78
N HIS A 257 9.71 8.76 12.36
CA HIS A 257 8.55 8.40 13.17
C HIS A 257 8.13 6.94 12.99
N PHE A 258 8.74 6.19 12.06
CA PHE A 258 8.46 4.77 11.87
C PHE A 258 9.65 3.93 12.31
N LEU A 259 9.39 2.91 13.12
CA LEU A 259 10.33 1.85 13.41
C LEU A 259 9.81 0.56 12.77
N LEU A 260 10.36 0.25 11.59
CA LEU A 260 10.07 -0.99 10.89
C LEU A 260 10.73 -2.15 11.63
N LEU A 261 9.93 -3.12 12.07
CA LEU A 261 10.37 -4.28 12.84
C LEU A 261 10.58 -5.51 11.95
N ASP A 262 11.49 -6.39 12.37
CA ASP A 262 11.60 -7.74 11.81
C ASP A 262 10.49 -8.60 12.41
N SER A 263 9.58 -9.13 11.58
CA SER A 263 8.40 -9.87 12.04
C SER A 263 8.72 -11.14 12.85
N ALA A 264 9.94 -11.69 12.75
CA ALA A 264 10.37 -12.83 13.55
C ALA A 264 10.88 -12.44 14.94
N ARG A 265 11.22 -11.16 15.14
CA ARG A 265 11.83 -10.65 16.37
C ARG A 265 10.98 -9.58 17.07
N GLY A 266 10.15 -8.86 16.34
CA GLY A 266 9.40 -7.70 16.80
C GLY A 266 10.26 -6.76 17.64
N ILE A 267 9.69 -6.29 18.75
CA ILE A 267 10.41 -5.39 19.68
C ILE A 267 11.49 -6.10 20.50
N SER A 268 11.65 -7.43 20.41
CA SER A 268 12.73 -8.11 21.12
C SER A 268 14.10 -7.81 20.53
N ASP A 269 14.17 -7.33 19.28
CA ASP A 269 15.41 -6.96 18.63
C ASP A 269 16.12 -5.80 19.37
N ALA A 270 17.41 -5.97 19.68
CA ALA A 270 18.13 -5.04 20.53
C ALA A 270 18.24 -3.62 19.92
N PRO A 271 18.53 -3.44 18.61
CA PRO A 271 18.42 -2.15 17.94
C PRO A 271 17.04 -1.51 18.05
N ALA A 272 15.95 -2.29 17.91
CA ALA A 272 14.59 -1.78 18.04
C ALA A 272 14.32 -1.24 19.44
N GLN A 273 14.67 -2.00 20.48
CA GLN A 273 14.53 -1.53 21.87
C GLN A 273 15.34 -0.27 22.14
N GLN A 274 16.58 -0.21 21.62
CA GLN A 274 17.42 0.98 21.76
C GLN A 274 16.78 2.21 21.10
N ARG A 275 16.20 2.04 19.90
CA ARG A 275 15.51 3.12 19.20
C ARG A 275 14.25 3.60 19.92
N ILE A 276 13.50 2.69 20.54
CA ILE A 276 12.34 3.02 21.39
C ILE A 276 12.80 3.82 22.61
N ARG A 277 13.83 3.35 23.34
CA ARG A 277 14.37 4.06 24.51
C ARG A 277 14.89 5.45 24.17
N GLN A 278 15.62 5.59 23.06
CA GLN A 278 16.10 6.90 22.58
C GLN A 278 14.95 7.85 22.24
N TRP A 279 13.87 7.35 21.62
CA TRP A 279 12.68 8.15 21.37
C TRP A 279 12.03 8.60 22.67
N LEU A 280 11.84 7.69 23.64
CA LEU A 280 11.27 8.01 24.95
C LEU A 280 12.07 9.09 25.69
N VAL A 281 13.40 8.96 25.75
CA VAL A 281 14.28 9.97 26.37
C VAL A 281 14.14 11.31 25.66
N ARG A 282 14.10 11.33 24.32
CA ARG A 282 14.01 12.57 23.54
C ARG A 282 12.71 13.33 23.79
N VAL A 283 11.57 12.63 23.75
CA VAL A 283 10.24 13.28 23.86
C VAL A 283 9.90 13.72 25.29
N HIS A 284 10.61 13.21 26.31
CA HIS A 284 10.47 13.64 27.70
C HIS A 284 11.63 14.54 28.17
N GLY A 285 12.78 14.54 27.48
CA GLY A 285 13.92 15.41 27.77
C GLY A 285 13.71 16.86 27.32
N THR A 286 12.69 17.13 26.49
CA THR A 286 12.34 18.47 26.01
C THR A 286 11.55 19.33 27.01
N GLU A 287 11.33 18.86 28.25
CA GLU A 287 10.68 19.66 29.31
C GLU A 287 11.65 20.51 30.15
N SER A 288 12.95 20.50 29.84
CA SER A 288 13.97 21.29 30.54
C SER A 288 14.67 22.26 29.58
N THR A 289 14.01 23.33 29.15
CA THR A 289 14.67 24.58 28.71
C THR A 289 13.73 25.77 28.83
#